data_AF-A0A832D395-F1
#
_entry.id   AF-A0A832D395-F1
#
_cell.length_a   1.000
_cell.length_b   1.000
_cell.length_c   1.000
_cell.angle_alpha   90.00
_cell.angle_beta   90.00
_cell.angle_gamma   90.00
#
_symmetry.space_group_name_H-M   'P 1'
#
loop_
_entity.id
_entity.type
_entity.pdbx_description
1 polymer ?
#
loop_
_entity_poly.entity_id
_entity_poly.type
_entity_poly.pdbx_seq_one_letter_code
_entity_poly.pdbx_strand_id
1 'polypeptide(L)'
;MASKERPPLRVVISDPKAKGESVKVKVKGVDDISYSDTMRKTKEQDRSELPIAKVNSKLADTLKLQEVGVMTLRFRIEGKKIKIPFQVKIDNSVPEGEVWVSSSLLAEAIGSTEAEAEAFRAMSWQISVDESIAVRLAGLEVGDYIDGSLLGLKGLRLKIVGGSDATGIPMHPGVPGTGRWEILLSGPPGFHPKRRGERARKSVRGRMIPDPRVERRKTALAQLNLVIAYE
;
A
#
# COMPACT_ATOMS: atom_id res chain seq x y z
N MET A 1 -22.58 -11.62 14.36
CA MET A 1 -22.27 -12.35 13.11
C MET A 1 -22.35 -11.41 11.89
N ALA A 2 -21.48 -10.40 11.78
CA ALA A 2 -21.51 -9.42 10.69
C ALA A 2 -20.15 -9.21 9.99
N SER A 3 -19.06 -9.82 10.48
CA SER A 3 -17.71 -9.57 9.95
C SER A 3 -17.35 -10.40 8.71
N LYS A 4 -18.13 -11.44 8.36
CA LYS A 4 -17.71 -12.43 7.35
C LYS A 4 -17.98 -12.06 5.87
N GLU A 5 -18.58 -10.91 5.57
CA GLU A 5 -19.02 -10.58 4.19
C GLU A 5 -18.47 -9.26 3.61
N ARG A 6 -17.62 -8.54 4.35
CA ARG A 6 -17.02 -7.29 3.84
C ARG A 6 -15.59 -7.55 3.39
N PRO A 7 -15.21 -7.09 2.18
CA PRO A 7 -13.80 -7.13 1.81
C PRO A 7 -13.00 -6.28 2.80
N PRO A 8 -11.78 -6.70 3.17
CA PRO A 8 -10.93 -5.91 4.05
C PRO A 8 -10.63 -4.55 3.43
N LEU A 9 -10.46 -3.53 4.27
CA LEU A 9 -10.09 -2.20 3.80
C LEU A 9 -8.66 -2.27 3.24
N ARG A 10 -8.47 -1.79 2.02
CA ARG A 10 -7.15 -1.74 1.38
C ARG A 10 -6.54 -0.37 1.61
N VAL A 11 -5.35 -0.33 2.18
CA VAL A 11 -4.59 0.90 2.38
C VAL A 11 -3.47 0.96 1.36
N VAL A 12 -3.48 2.00 0.54
CA VAL A 12 -2.44 2.29 -0.44
C VAL A 12 -1.54 3.37 0.13
N ILE A 13 -0.27 3.04 0.33
CA ILE A 13 0.72 3.95 0.89
C ILE A 13 1.65 4.37 -0.23
N SER A 14 1.82 5.68 -0.40
CA SER A 14 2.67 6.26 -1.44
C SER A 14 3.81 7.07 -0.84
N ASP A 15 5.00 6.87 -1.39
CA ASP A 15 6.20 7.63 -1.05
C ASP A 15 6.54 8.65 -2.14
N PRO A 16 6.37 9.97 -1.87
CA PRO A 16 6.69 11.01 -2.84
C PRO A 16 8.19 11.20 -3.11
N LYS A 17 9.08 10.81 -2.18
CA LYS A 17 10.54 10.95 -2.32
C LYS A 17 11.21 9.75 -3.01
N ALA A 18 10.47 8.67 -3.28
CA ALA A 18 10.99 7.43 -3.86
C ALA A 18 11.39 7.50 -5.35
N LYS A 19 11.41 8.68 -5.98
CA LYS A 19 11.91 8.82 -7.36
C LYS A 19 13.44 8.69 -7.36
N GLY A 20 13.94 7.46 -7.42
CA GLY A 20 15.36 7.16 -7.26
C GLY A 20 15.86 5.95 -8.05
N GLU A 21 17.18 5.82 -8.03
CA GLU A 21 18.02 4.88 -8.76
C GLU A 21 17.66 3.41 -8.48
N SER A 22 17.72 2.59 -9.52
CA SER A 22 17.54 1.14 -9.45
C SER A 22 18.90 0.44 -9.38
N VAL A 23 19.10 -0.39 -8.37
CA VAL A 23 20.32 -1.20 -8.20
C VAL A 23 20.01 -2.63 -8.62
N LYS A 24 20.87 -3.24 -9.45
CA LYS A 24 20.76 -4.67 -9.77
C LYS A 24 21.27 -5.50 -8.60
N VAL A 25 20.46 -6.44 -8.13
CA VAL A 25 20.75 -7.31 -6.99
C VAL A 25 20.51 -8.77 -7.34
N LYS A 26 21.30 -9.66 -6.72
CA LYS A 26 21.05 -11.10 -6.72
C LYS A 26 20.16 -11.44 -5.53
N VAL A 27 19.04 -12.07 -5.79
CA VAL A 27 18.05 -12.42 -4.77
C VAL A 27 18.18 -13.91 -4.49
N LYS A 28 18.45 -14.27 -3.22
CA LYS A 28 18.55 -15.67 -2.78
C LYS A 28 17.41 -16.02 -1.83
N GLY A 29 16.86 -17.22 -2.03
CA GLY A 29 15.93 -17.85 -1.12
C GLY A 29 16.64 -18.36 0.12
N VAL A 30 16.19 -17.94 1.30
CA VAL A 30 16.61 -18.49 2.58
C VAL A 30 15.39 -18.99 3.33
N ASP A 31 15.44 -20.26 3.77
CA ASP A 31 14.32 -20.94 4.45
C ASP A 31 14.07 -20.42 5.88
N ASP A 32 15.04 -19.67 6.42
CA ASP A 32 15.04 -19.10 7.77
C ASP A 32 14.18 -17.82 7.90
N ILE A 33 13.57 -17.36 6.80
CA ILE A 33 12.67 -16.20 6.78
C ILE A 33 11.23 -16.71 6.73
N SER A 34 10.50 -16.53 7.83
CA SER A 34 9.13 -16.97 7.99
C SER A 34 8.21 -16.37 6.93
N TYR A 35 7.58 -17.23 6.14
CA TYR A 35 6.51 -16.89 5.21
C TYR A 35 5.21 -17.47 5.75
N SER A 36 4.36 -16.62 6.33
CA SER A 36 3.02 -17.00 6.79
C SER A 36 1.98 -16.76 5.70
N ASP A 37 0.85 -17.48 5.78
CA ASP A 37 -0.29 -17.33 4.87
C ASP A 37 -0.86 -15.90 4.80
N THR A 38 -0.57 -15.04 5.77
CA THR A 38 -0.92 -13.60 5.79
C THR A 38 -0.09 -12.74 4.83
N MET A 39 1.03 -13.27 4.31
CA MET A 39 1.95 -12.61 3.37
C MET A 39 1.73 -13.05 1.91
N ARG A 40 0.80 -13.98 1.67
CA ARG A 40 0.42 -14.45 0.32
C ARG A 40 -0.47 -13.42 -0.37
N LYS A 41 -0.17 -13.14 -1.65
CA LYS A 41 -1.09 -12.41 -2.52
C LYS A 41 -1.91 -13.44 -3.29
N THR A 42 -3.06 -13.81 -2.75
CA THR A 42 -4.02 -14.65 -3.46
C THR A 42 -4.93 -13.75 -4.32
N LYS A 43 -5.53 -14.27 -5.40
CA LYS A 43 -6.46 -13.50 -6.27
C LYS A 43 -7.62 -12.82 -5.51
N GLU A 44 -7.87 -13.22 -4.26
CA GLU A 44 -8.97 -12.76 -3.42
C GLU A 44 -8.54 -11.99 -2.15
N GLN A 45 -7.25 -11.97 -1.81
CA GLN A 45 -6.75 -11.28 -0.60
C GLN A 45 -5.43 -10.55 -0.89
N ASP A 46 -5.46 -9.23 -0.71
CA ASP A 46 -4.25 -8.41 -0.67
C ASP A 46 -3.51 -8.67 0.66
N ARG A 47 -2.18 -8.62 0.65
CA ARG A 47 -1.33 -9.01 1.79
C ARG A 47 -1.61 -8.14 3.02
N SER A 48 -1.73 -8.76 4.19
CA SER A 48 -1.84 -8.02 5.46
C SER A 48 -0.48 -7.55 5.96
N GLU A 49 0.59 -8.26 5.61
CA GLU A 49 1.97 -7.89 5.97
C GLU A 49 2.90 -8.01 4.75
N LEU A 50 3.85 -7.08 4.65
CA LEU A 50 4.87 -7.13 3.62
C LEU A 50 5.89 -8.23 3.96
N PRO A 51 6.31 -9.05 2.98
CA PRO A 51 7.35 -10.04 3.20
C PRO A 51 8.66 -9.36 3.62
N ILE A 52 9.41 -10.01 4.51
CA ILE A 52 10.67 -9.48 5.03
C ILE A 52 11.79 -9.80 4.03
N ALA A 53 12.60 -8.79 3.71
CA ALA A 53 13.84 -8.94 2.98
C ALA A 53 15.01 -8.52 3.87
N LYS A 54 16.02 -9.39 4.00
CA LYS A 54 17.27 -9.03 4.67
C LYS A 54 18.22 -8.39 3.67
N VAL A 55 18.75 -7.22 4.03
CA VAL A 55 19.70 -6.47 3.18
C VAL A 55 20.90 -6.00 3.99
N ASN A 56 22.00 -5.78 3.27
CA ASN A 56 23.20 -5.16 3.82
C ASN A 56 22.99 -3.65 4.08
N SER A 57 23.66 -3.11 5.10
CA SER A 57 23.65 -1.68 5.47
C SER A 57 24.02 -0.74 4.31
N LYS A 58 25.04 -1.07 3.50
CA LYS A 58 25.45 -0.23 2.35
C LYS A 58 24.38 -0.11 1.26
N LEU A 59 23.61 -1.18 1.05
CA LEU A 59 22.51 -1.18 0.08
C LEU A 59 21.31 -0.40 0.63
N ALA A 60 21.07 -0.49 1.94
CA ALA A 60 20.08 0.33 2.63
C ALA A 60 20.40 1.83 2.53
N ASP A 61 21.68 2.21 2.60
CA ASP A 61 22.12 3.60 2.51
C ASP A 61 22.00 4.14 1.08
N THR A 62 22.44 3.35 0.09
CA THR A 62 22.31 3.70 -1.34
C THR A 62 20.86 3.96 -1.73
N LEU A 63 19.95 3.09 -1.27
CA LEU A 63 18.53 3.20 -1.59
C LEU A 63 17.74 4.10 -0.62
N LYS A 64 18.42 4.77 0.34
CA LYS A 64 17.81 5.59 1.41
C LYS A 64 16.66 4.86 2.12
N LEU A 65 16.83 3.57 2.37
CA LEU A 65 15.84 2.69 2.99
C LEU A 65 15.72 2.89 4.49
N GLN A 66 16.68 3.59 5.13
CA GLN A 66 16.63 3.92 6.55
C GLN A 66 15.40 4.78 6.93
N GLU A 67 14.89 5.58 5.99
CA GLU A 67 13.74 6.46 6.25
C GLU A 67 12.39 5.73 6.22
N VAL A 68 12.21 4.79 5.29
CA VAL A 68 10.89 4.21 4.98
C VAL A 68 10.80 2.72 5.29
N GLY A 69 11.94 2.01 5.28
CA GLY A 69 12.00 0.58 5.60
C GLY A 69 11.29 -0.33 4.58
N VAL A 70 10.94 0.17 3.40
CA VAL A 70 10.23 -0.61 2.35
C VAL A 70 10.96 -0.51 1.01
N MET A 71 11.29 -1.66 0.43
CA MET A 71 11.97 -1.81 -0.86
C MET A 71 11.08 -2.58 -1.83
N THR A 72 11.15 -2.27 -3.12
CA THR A 72 10.51 -3.08 -4.16
C THR A 72 11.56 -3.79 -4.99
N LEU A 73 11.42 -5.11 -5.14
CA LEU A 73 12.20 -5.90 -6.09
C LEU A 73 11.39 -6.07 -7.37
N ARG A 74 12.01 -5.70 -8.50
CA ARG A 74 11.45 -5.89 -9.84
C ARG A 74 12.16 -7.04 -10.53
N PHE A 75 11.43 -8.12 -10.74
CA PHE A 75 11.87 -9.27 -11.52
C PHE A 75 11.43 -9.15 -12.97
N ARG A 76 12.27 -9.61 -13.90
CA ARG A 76 11.96 -9.67 -15.33
C ARG A 76 12.03 -11.12 -15.78
N ILE A 77 10.87 -11.75 -15.95
CA ILE A 77 10.74 -13.17 -16.32
C ILE A 77 9.92 -13.24 -17.59
N GLU A 78 10.44 -13.87 -18.64
CA GLU A 78 9.72 -14.13 -19.91
C GLU A 78 8.97 -12.89 -20.47
N GLY A 79 9.59 -11.71 -20.37
CA GLY A 79 9.00 -10.44 -20.84
C GLY A 79 7.97 -9.79 -19.90
N LYS A 80 7.54 -10.46 -18.83
CA LYS A 80 6.67 -9.91 -17.79
C LYS A 80 7.49 -9.28 -16.65
N LYS A 81 7.05 -8.13 -16.17
CA LYS A 81 7.65 -7.41 -15.03
C LYS A 81 6.83 -7.68 -13.78
N ILE A 82 7.40 -8.38 -12.81
CA ILE A 82 6.78 -8.63 -11.51
C ILE A 82 7.42 -7.69 -10.48
N LYS A 83 6.60 -6.91 -9.78
CA LYS A 83 7.05 -5.98 -8.73
C LYS A 83 6.53 -6.48 -7.39
N ILE A 84 7.43 -6.70 -6.44
CA ILE A 84 7.08 -7.18 -5.11
C ILE A 84 7.67 -6.22 -4.07
N PRO A 85 6.84 -5.56 -3.25
CA PRO A 85 7.31 -4.78 -2.11
C PRO A 85 7.67 -5.69 -0.93
N PHE A 86 8.74 -5.33 -0.22
CA PHE A 86 9.29 -6.03 0.94
C PHE A 86 9.57 -5.03 2.07
N GLN A 87 9.35 -5.47 3.31
CA GLN A 87 9.85 -4.77 4.49
C GLN A 87 11.32 -5.13 4.71
N VAL A 88 12.15 -4.11 4.87
CA VAL A 88 13.60 -4.25 4.92
C VAL A 88 14.05 -4.46 6.36
N LYS A 89 14.78 -5.55 6.61
CA LYS A 89 15.51 -5.78 7.86
C LYS A 89 17.00 -5.74 7.55
N ILE A 90 17.73 -4.84 8.20
CA ILE A 90 19.19 -4.73 8.00
C ILE A 90 19.85 -5.90 8.73
N ASP A 91 20.66 -6.68 8.01
CA ASP A 91 21.44 -7.79 8.54
C ASP A 91 22.82 -7.77 7.84
N ASN A 92 23.89 -7.57 8.62
CA ASN A 92 25.26 -7.49 8.11
C ASN A 92 25.82 -8.85 7.66
N SER A 93 25.06 -9.93 7.86
CA SER A 93 25.41 -11.28 7.39
C SER A 93 25.21 -11.45 5.87
N VAL A 94 24.49 -10.53 5.22
CA VAL A 94 24.20 -10.59 3.78
C VAL A 94 25.33 -9.94 2.96
N PRO A 95 25.91 -10.63 1.97
CA PRO A 95 26.94 -10.07 1.09
C PRO A 95 26.47 -8.84 0.29
N GLU A 96 27.42 -8.01 -0.15
CA GLU A 96 27.14 -6.82 -0.95
C GLU A 96 26.49 -7.21 -2.30
N GLY A 97 25.34 -6.61 -2.61
CA GLY A 97 24.59 -6.91 -3.84
C GLY A 97 23.68 -8.14 -3.76
N GLU A 98 23.61 -8.82 -2.61
CA GLU A 98 22.64 -9.88 -2.35
C GLU A 98 21.46 -9.37 -1.51
N VAL A 99 20.26 -9.92 -1.78
CA VAL A 99 19.07 -9.74 -0.96
C VAL A 99 18.53 -11.11 -0.61
N TRP A 100 18.41 -11.40 0.69
CA TRP A 100 17.83 -12.66 1.14
C TRP A 100 16.34 -12.48 1.40
N VAL A 101 15.55 -13.32 0.77
CA VAL A 101 14.10 -13.38 0.91
C VAL A 101 13.68 -14.84 1.13
N SER A 102 12.44 -15.08 1.53
CA SER A 102 11.97 -16.45 1.75
C SER A 102 12.01 -17.29 0.46
N SER A 103 12.55 -18.50 0.53
CA SER A 103 12.63 -19.44 -0.61
C SER A 103 11.26 -19.80 -1.15
N SER A 104 10.25 -19.90 -0.28
CA SER A 104 8.86 -20.19 -0.68
C SER A 104 8.27 -19.08 -1.54
N LEU A 105 8.54 -17.81 -1.19
CA LEU A 105 8.06 -16.66 -1.94
C LEU A 105 8.73 -16.56 -3.32
N LEU A 106 10.04 -16.86 -3.41
CA LEU A 106 10.73 -16.89 -4.70
C LEU A 106 10.28 -18.06 -5.57
N ALA A 107 10.11 -19.24 -5.00
CA ALA A 107 9.60 -20.40 -5.72
C ALA A 107 8.20 -20.14 -6.30
N GLU A 108 7.30 -19.51 -5.52
CA GLU A 108 5.96 -19.14 -5.98
C GLU A 108 5.97 -18.01 -7.04
N ALA A 109 6.82 -16.99 -6.85
CA ALA A 109 6.79 -15.80 -7.70
C ALA A 109 7.63 -15.94 -8.99
N ILE A 110 8.68 -16.75 -8.97
CA ILE A 110 9.72 -16.80 -10.00
C ILE A 110 9.94 -18.22 -10.52
N GLY A 111 9.65 -19.25 -9.70
CA GLY A 111 9.93 -20.64 -10.04
C GLY A 111 11.40 -21.04 -9.86
N SER A 112 12.24 -20.19 -9.25
CA SER A 112 13.65 -20.45 -8.97
C SER A 112 14.05 -19.98 -7.56
N THR A 113 15.06 -20.64 -6.98
CA THR A 113 15.63 -20.31 -5.66
C THR A 113 16.59 -19.11 -5.70
N GLU A 114 17.10 -18.78 -6.89
CA GLU A 114 17.93 -17.61 -7.16
C GLU A 114 17.38 -16.81 -8.33
N ALA A 115 17.41 -15.48 -8.24
CA ALA A 115 16.92 -14.60 -9.30
C ALA A 115 17.67 -13.26 -9.34
N GLU A 116 17.84 -12.70 -10.53
CA GLU A 116 18.30 -11.32 -10.68
C GLU A 116 17.11 -10.36 -10.63
N ALA A 117 17.23 -9.29 -9.83
CA ALA A 117 16.19 -8.28 -9.67
C ALA A 117 16.77 -6.87 -9.69
N GLU A 118 15.93 -5.91 -10.03
CA GLU A 118 16.23 -4.51 -9.76
C GLU A 118 15.55 -4.09 -8.45
N ALA A 119 16.38 -3.72 -7.48
CA ALA A 119 15.97 -3.16 -6.20
C ALA A 119 15.85 -1.63 -6.31
N PHE A 120 14.72 -1.08 -5.86
CA PHE A 120 14.52 0.36 -5.73
C PHE A 120 13.61 0.65 -4.53
N ARG A 121 13.65 1.89 -4.04
CA ARG A 121 12.77 2.37 -2.96
C ARG A 121 11.31 2.29 -3.39
N ALA A 122 10.44 1.73 -2.55
CA ALA A 122 9.05 1.49 -2.94
C ALA A 122 8.29 2.80 -3.16
N MET A 123 7.83 3.05 -4.39
CA MET A 123 7.05 4.26 -4.71
C MET A 123 5.61 4.20 -4.15
N SER A 124 5.01 3.01 -4.21
CA SER A 124 3.68 2.77 -3.67
C SER A 124 3.49 1.28 -3.42
N TRP A 125 2.81 0.93 -2.34
CA TRP A 125 2.42 -0.45 -2.04
C TRP A 125 1.04 -0.48 -1.39
N GLN A 126 0.45 -1.68 -1.35
CA GLN A 126 -0.89 -1.92 -0.83
C GLN A 126 -0.82 -2.91 0.32
N ILE A 127 -1.58 -2.63 1.37
CA ILE A 127 -1.72 -3.48 2.56
C ILE A 127 -3.21 -3.64 2.86
N SER A 128 -3.67 -4.85 3.10
CA SER A 128 -5.00 -5.10 3.68
C SER A 128 -4.95 -4.84 5.17
N VAL A 129 -5.88 -4.05 5.71
CA VAL A 129 -5.98 -3.84 7.16
C VAL A 129 -7.12 -4.64 7.75
N ASP A 130 -6.88 -5.17 8.95
CA ASP A 130 -7.90 -5.82 9.74
C ASP A 130 -8.97 -4.84 10.22
N GLU A 131 -10.14 -5.37 10.55
CA GLU A 131 -11.28 -4.59 11.05
C GLU A 131 -10.93 -3.81 12.32
N SER A 132 -10.05 -4.34 13.18
CA SER A 132 -9.60 -3.68 14.41
C SER A 132 -8.85 -2.37 14.13
N ILE A 133 -7.99 -2.35 13.11
CA ILE A 133 -7.26 -1.16 12.67
C ILE A 133 -8.20 -0.21 11.95
N ALA A 134 -9.10 -0.73 11.10
CA ALA A 134 -10.10 0.07 10.41
C ALA A 134 -11.02 0.84 11.37
N VAL A 135 -11.42 0.23 12.49
CA VAL A 135 -12.18 0.90 13.55
C VAL A 135 -11.39 2.06 14.20
N ARG A 136 -10.06 1.91 14.35
CA ARG A 136 -9.22 3.00 14.91
C ARG A 136 -9.04 4.17 13.95
N LEU A 137 -9.16 3.93 12.64
CA LEU A 137 -9.11 4.96 11.61
C LEU A 137 -10.45 5.70 11.44
N ALA A 138 -11.54 5.16 11.98
CA ALA A 138 -12.87 5.75 11.86
C ALA A 138 -12.93 7.13 12.54
N GLY A 139 -13.65 8.07 11.90
CA GLY A 139 -13.79 9.44 12.38
C GLY A 139 -12.69 10.40 11.93
N LEU A 140 -11.56 9.89 11.42
CA LEU A 140 -10.54 10.72 10.78
C LEU A 140 -11.02 11.24 9.44
N GLU A 141 -10.50 12.38 9.00
CA GLU A 141 -10.86 13.01 7.73
C GLU A 141 -9.71 13.03 6.73
N VAL A 142 -10.05 13.17 5.44
CA VAL A 142 -9.07 13.49 4.40
C VAL A 142 -8.38 14.80 4.75
N GLY A 143 -7.06 14.74 4.90
CA GLY A 143 -6.22 15.84 5.38
C GLY A 143 -5.52 15.52 6.69
N ASP A 144 -6.06 14.59 7.49
CA ASP A 144 -5.52 14.23 8.80
C ASP A 144 -4.26 13.37 8.69
N TYR A 145 -3.53 13.32 9.79
CA TYR A 145 -2.29 12.58 9.93
C TYR A 145 -2.47 11.40 10.89
N ILE A 146 -1.87 10.28 10.55
CA ILE A 146 -1.81 9.07 11.37
C ILE A 146 -0.36 8.65 11.58
N ASP A 147 -0.11 7.99 12.71
CA ASP A 147 1.16 7.32 12.96
C ASP A 147 1.21 6.02 12.14
N GLY A 148 2.28 5.84 11.35
CA GLY A 148 2.54 4.64 10.55
C GLY A 148 2.69 3.39 11.40
N SER A 149 2.94 3.51 12.70
CA SER A 149 2.98 2.38 13.64
C SER A 149 1.67 1.58 13.65
N LEU A 150 0.53 2.22 13.34
CA LEU A 150 -0.77 1.54 13.19
C LEU A 150 -0.81 0.54 12.04
N LEU A 151 0.06 0.71 11.04
CA LEU A 151 0.16 -0.13 9.84
C LEU A 151 1.47 -0.93 9.80
N GLY A 152 2.17 -1.06 10.93
CA GLY A 152 3.47 -1.76 11.01
C GLY A 152 4.66 -0.97 10.47
N LEU A 153 4.48 0.31 10.13
CA LEU A 153 5.51 1.21 9.61
C LEU A 153 5.97 2.19 10.69
N LYS A 154 6.86 1.74 11.56
CA LYS A 154 7.36 2.54 12.69
C LYS A 154 8.15 3.76 12.19
N GLY A 155 7.93 4.91 12.83
CA GLY A 155 8.70 6.13 12.58
C GLY A 155 8.23 6.97 11.38
N LEU A 156 7.16 6.58 10.71
CA LEU A 156 6.57 7.35 9.61
C LEU A 156 5.29 8.05 10.03
N ARG A 157 5.10 9.28 9.56
CA ARG A 157 3.83 10.00 9.65
C ARG A 157 3.13 9.90 8.30
N LEU A 158 1.88 9.45 8.29
CA LEU A 158 1.11 9.24 7.07
C LEU A 158 -0.05 10.24 7.02
N LYS A 159 -0.24 10.90 5.87
CA LYS A 159 -1.36 11.80 5.63
C LYS A 159 -2.44 11.09 4.82
N ILE A 160 -3.69 11.24 5.24
CA ILE A 160 -4.86 10.74 4.51
C ILE A 160 -5.16 11.68 3.35
N VAL A 161 -5.07 11.20 2.11
CA VAL A 161 -5.27 12.04 0.91
C VAL A 161 -6.60 11.75 0.22
N GLY A 162 -7.16 10.56 0.42
CA GLY A 162 -8.46 10.20 -0.14
C GLY A 162 -8.77 8.73 0.01
N GLY A 163 -9.76 8.27 -0.73
CA GLY A 163 -10.17 6.88 -0.74
C GLY A 163 -11.28 6.64 -1.76
N SER A 164 -11.69 5.39 -1.86
CA SER A 164 -12.81 4.98 -2.70
C SER A 164 -13.67 3.91 -2.02
N ASP A 165 -14.95 4.00 -2.31
CA ASP A 165 -15.97 3.04 -1.95
C ASP A 165 -15.84 1.75 -2.79
N ALA A 166 -16.38 0.64 -2.30
CA ALA A 166 -16.56 -0.61 -3.04
C ALA A 166 -17.20 -0.47 -4.43
N THR A 167 -18.08 0.52 -4.66
CA THR A 167 -18.64 0.81 -5.99
C THR A 167 -17.81 1.79 -6.83
N GLY A 168 -16.59 2.10 -6.41
CA GLY A 168 -15.68 2.99 -7.14
C GLY A 168 -15.97 4.48 -6.99
N ILE A 169 -16.84 4.88 -6.05
CA ILE A 169 -17.13 6.29 -5.78
C ILE A 169 -15.97 6.88 -4.95
N PRO A 170 -15.34 7.99 -5.39
CA PRO A 170 -14.23 8.59 -4.67
C PRO A 170 -14.70 9.43 -3.48
N MET A 171 -13.85 9.51 -2.46
CA MET A 171 -13.97 10.51 -1.39
C MET A 171 -13.66 11.91 -1.91
N HIS A 172 -14.44 12.88 -1.47
CA HIS A 172 -14.29 14.28 -1.86
C HIS A 172 -13.97 15.14 -0.62
N PRO A 173 -12.82 15.85 -0.58
CA PRO A 173 -12.37 16.58 0.61
C PRO A 173 -13.29 17.74 1.00
N GLY A 174 -14.02 18.30 0.04
CA GLY A 174 -14.99 19.38 0.27
C GLY A 174 -16.37 18.92 0.79
N VAL A 175 -16.62 17.62 0.94
CA VAL A 175 -17.92 17.11 1.39
C VAL A 175 -17.79 16.55 2.81
N PRO A 176 -18.53 17.06 3.80
CA PRO A 176 -18.40 16.60 5.18
C PRO A 176 -19.06 15.24 5.41
N GLY A 177 -18.63 14.60 6.49
CA GLY A 177 -19.24 13.38 7.03
C GLY A 177 -18.89 12.11 6.26
N THR A 178 -19.59 11.04 6.63
CA THR A 178 -19.38 9.66 6.18
C THR A 178 -20.52 9.20 5.27
N GLY A 179 -21.18 10.11 4.55
CA GLY A 179 -22.34 9.83 3.66
C GLY A 179 -21.97 9.79 2.17
N ARG A 180 -22.87 9.30 1.33
CA ARG A 180 -22.81 9.52 -0.13
C ARG A 180 -23.68 10.71 -0.47
N TRP A 181 -23.18 11.59 -1.32
CA TRP A 181 -23.83 12.83 -1.70
C TRP A 181 -23.82 12.98 -3.21
N GLU A 182 -24.90 13.52 -3.77
CA GLU A 182 -24.92 13.94 -5.18
C GLU A 182 -24.72 15.44 -5.27
N ILE A 183 -23.56 15.85 -5.78
CA ILE A 183 -23.21 17.27 -5.87
C ILE A 183 -22.89 17.66 -7.31
N LEU A 184 -23.07 18.93 -7.62
CA LEU A 184 -22.75 19.50 -8.93
C LEU A 184 -21.25 19.82 -8.99
N LEU A 185 -20.47 18.95 -9.62
CA LEU A 185 -19.04 19.12 -9.79
C LEU A 185 -18.71 19.85 -11.09
N SER A 186 -17.69 20.70 -11.03
CA SER A 186 -17.07 21.37 -12.19
C SER A 186 -15.67 20.83 -12.50
N GLY A 187 -15.15 19.91 -11.70
CA GLY A 187 -13.78 19.41 -11.80
C GLY A 187 -13.49 18.24 -10.86
N PRO A 188 -12.23 17.76 -10.85
CA PRO A 188 -11.81 16.67 -9.97
C PRO A 188 -11.73 17.13 -8.51
N PRO A 189 -11.81 16.21 -7.53
CA PRO A 189 -11.94 14.76 -7.68
C PRO A 189 -13.38 14.30 -7.98
N GLY A 190 -13.53 13.19 -8.71
CA GLY A 190 -14.83 12.57 -9.04
C GLY A 190 -15.49 13.02 -10.34
N PHE A 191 -15.01 14.10 -10.98
CA PHE A 191 -15.43 14.49 -12.31
C PHE A 191 -14.27 15.07 -13.12
N HIS A 192 -14.07 14.59 -14.34
CA HIS A 192 -13.07 15.13 -15.26
C HIS A 192 -13.79 15.77 -16.45
N PRO A 193 -14.02 17.10 -16.44
CA PRO A 193 -14.73 17.77 -17.52
C PRO A 193 -13.94 17.64 -18.83
N LYS A 194 -14.64 17.36 -19.94
CA LYS A 194 -14.02 17.29 -21.27
C LYS A 194 -14.08 18.63 -21.98
N ARG A 195 -15.06 19.47 -21.61
CA ARG A 195 -15.25 20.80 -22.18
C ARG A 195 -15.13 21.86 -21.08
N ARG A 196 -14.63 23.03 -21.45
CA ARG A 196 -14.56 24.18 -20.54
C ARG A 196 -15.99 24.58 -20.11
N GLY A 197 -16.19 24.74 -18.81
CA GLY A 197 -17.49 25.11 -18.22
C GLY A 197 -18.48 23.95 -18.06
N GLU A 198 -18.10 22.73 -18.42
CA GLU A 198 -18.92 21.55 -18.19
C GLU A 198 -19.10 21.29 -16.68
N ARG A 199 -20.34 21.07 -16.26
CA ARG A 199 -20.68 20.69 -14.88
C ARG A 199 -21.60 19.49 -14.92
N ALA A 200 -21.38 18.53 -14.03
CA ALA A 200 -22.21 17.34 -13.94
C ALA A 200 -22.56 17.05 -12.48
N ARG A 201 -23.80 16.65 -12.23
CA ARG A 201 -24.17 16.05 -10.96
C ARG A 201 -23.55 14.66 -10.87
N LYS A 202 -22.72 14.43 -9.87
CA LYS A 202 -22.02 13.16 -9.65
C LYS A 202 -22.13 12.77 -8.18
N SER A 203 -22.21 11.46 -7.95
CA SER A 203 -22.18 10.90 -6.60
C SER A 203 -20.74 10.88 -6.09
N VAL A 204 -20.53 11.38 -4.88
CA VAL A 204 -19.24 11.39 -4.17
C VAL A 204 -19.42 10.89 -2.74
N ARG A 205 -18.34 10.40 -2.14
CA ARG A 205 -18.30 10.04 -0.72
C ARG A 205 -17.78 11.25 0.08
N GLY A 206 -18.32 11.46 1.27
CA GLY A 206 -17.79 12.46 2.20
C GLY A 206 -16.34 12.16 2.61
N ARG A 207 -15.69 13.17 3.19
CA ARG A 207 -14.27 13.19 3.53
C ARG A 207 -13.90 12.41 4.79
N MET A 208 -14.88 12.04 5.62
CA MET A 208 -14.64 11.33 6.88
C MET A 208 -14.62 9.82 6.66
N ILE A 209 -13.68 9.14 7.32
CA ILE A 209 -13.59 7.68 7.33
C ILE A 209 -14.75 7.12 8.15
N PRO A 210 -15.60 6.27 7.54
CA PRO A 210 -16.74 5.66 8.22
C PRO A 210 -16.30 4.59 9.22
N ASP A 211 -17.09 4.41 10.29
CA ASP A 211 -16.94 3.24 11.16
C ASP A 211 -17.32 1.98 10.39
N PRO A 212 -16.38 1.03 10.21
CA PRO A 212 -16.63 -0.19 9.44
C PRO A 212 -17.75 -1.05 10.03
N ARG A 213 -18.19 -0.84 11.28
CA ARG A 213 -19.31 -1.57 11.89
C ARG A 213 -20.67 -1.06 11.42
N VAL A 214 -20.77 0.24 11.11
CA VAL A 214 -22.02 0.92 10.75
C VAL A 214 -22.28 0.88 9.25
N GLU A 215 -21.25 0.65 8.43
CA GLU A 215 -21.39 0.64 6.97
C GLU A 215 -22.27 -0.51 6.45
N ARG A 216 -22.75 -0.40 5.21
CA ARG A 216 -23.37 -1.50 4.47
C ARG A 216 -22.39 -2.02 3.44
N ARG A 217 -22.46 -3.30 3.07
CA ARG A 217 -21.52 -3.94 2.11
C ARG A 217 -21.27 -3.12 0.84
N LYS A 218 -22.32 -2.52 0.26
CA LYS A 218 -22.22 -1.74 -0.98
C LYS A 218 -21.65 -0.34 -0.80
N THR A 219 -21.73 0.24 0.40
CA THR A 219 -21.23 1.61 0.67
C THR A 219 -19.92 1.61 1.44
N ALA A 220 -19.37 0.42 1.70
CA ALA A 220 -18.19 0.23 2.51
C ALA A 220 -16.99 0.89 1.83
N LEU A 221 -16.13 1.52 2.63
CA LEU A 221 -14.85 2.00 2.15
C LEU A 221 -13.99 0.79 1.73
N ALA A 222 -13.58 0.75 0.47
CA ALA A 222 -12.81 -0.36 -0.07
C ALA A 222 -11.31 -0.05 -0.18
N GLN A 223 -10.98 1.24 -0.38
CA GLN A 223 -9.60 1.68 -0.48
C GLN A 223 -9.40 3.03 0.23
N LEU A 224 -8.29 3.15 0.95
CA LEU A 224 -7.80 4.41 1.51
C LEU A 224 -6.42 4.73 0.91
N ASN A 225 -6.20 5.99 0.55
CA ASN A 225 -4.95 6.47 -0.02
C ASN A 225 -4.22 7.34 1.00
N LEU A 226 -3.02 6.89 1.36
CA LEU A 226 -2.11 7.55 2.28
C LEU A 226 -0.84 7.99 1.56
N VAL A 227 -0.30 9.11 1.99
CA VAL A 227 1.00 9.63 1.52
C VAL A 227 1.92 9.81 2.72
N ILE A 228 3.17 9.38 2.60
CA ILE A 228 4.18 9.64 3.62
C ILE A 228 4.44 11.13 3.70
N ALA A 229 4.20 11.71 4.87
CA ALA A 229 4.53 13.08 5.17
C ALA A 229 5.94 13.12 5.78
N TYR A 230 6.87 13.68 5.03
CA TYR A 230 8.18 14.06 5.56
C TYR A 230 8.03 15.43 6.20
N GLU A 231 7.99 15.46 7.53
CA GLU A 231 8.14 16.69 8.31
C GLU A 231 9.64 16.94 8.58
#